data_AF-A6DGP7-F1
#
_entry.id   AF-A6DGP7-F1
#
_cell.length_a   1.000
_cell.length_b   1.000
_cell.length_c   1.000
_cell.angle_alpha   90.00
_cell.angle_beta   90.00
_cell.angle_gamma   90.00
#
_symmetry.space_group_name_H-M   'P 1'
#
loop_
_entity.id
_entity.type
_entity.pdbx_description
1 polymer ?
#
loop_
_entity_poly.entity_id
_entity_poly.type
_entity_poly.pdbx_seq_one_letter_code
_entity_poly.pdbx_strand_id
1 'polypeptide(L)'
;MSVADKVCLNHTDREAAFLCLSCRKPVCDECTIALDGSHFCSTKCAEGHARTNANMEVYRGQQKGGFISLIIKLAIIGVILYFGWQYKEQIMNMVNKA
;
A
#
# COMPACT_ATOMS: atom_id res chain seq x y z
N MET A 1 -21.08 7.77 -15.33
CA MET A 1 -21.64 6.55 -15.92
C MET A 1 -21.94 5.55 -14.81
N SER A 2 -23.21 5.16 -14.66
CA SER A 2 -23.68 4.14 -13.71
C SER A 2 -23.40 2.73 -14.25
N VAL A 3 -23.30 1.73 -13.36
CA VAL A 3 -23.04 0.33 -13.72
C VAL A 3 -24.18 -0.28 -14.55
N ALA A 4 -25.41 0.18 -14.32
CA ALA A 4 -26.63 -0.26 -14.99
C ALA A 4 -26.65 -0.05 -16.51
N ASP A 5 -25.83 0.87 -17.04
CA ASP A 5 -25.73 1.11 -18.50
C ASP A 5 -24.93 0.03 -19.24
N LYS A 6 -24.31 -0.90 -18.49
CA LYS A 6 -23.47 -1.96 -19.05
C LYS A 6 -24.21 -3.29 -19.06
N VAL A 7 -23.92 -4.09 -20.08
CA VAL A 7 -24.47 -5.45 -20.23
C VAL A 7 -23.62 -6.45 -19.44
N CYS A 8 -24.27 -7.47 -18.87
CA CYS A 8 -23.58 -8.54 -18.14
C CYS A 8 -22.61 -9.29 -19.06
N LEU A 9 -21.41 -9.61 -18.53
CA LEU A 9 -20.42 -10.39 -19.27
C LEU A 9 -20.94 -11.76 -19.75
N ASN A 10 -21.83 -12.39 -18.97
CA ASN A 10 -22.33 -13.74 -19.25
C ASN A 10 -23.65 -13.76 -20.03
N HIS A 11 -24.33 -12.62 -20.12
CA HIS A 11 -25.68 -12.51 -20.68
C HIS A 11 -25.80 -11.22 -21.47
N THR A 12 -25.97 -11.32 -22.79
CA THR A 12 -26.10 -10.16 -23.67
C THR A 12 -27.45 -9.46 -23.57
N ASP A 13 -28.43 -10.13 -22.95
CA ASP A 13 -29.82 -9.69 -22.78
C ASP A 13 -30.10 -9.03 -21.43
N ARG A 14 -29.10 -8.96 -20.54
CA ARG A 14 -29.28 -8.46 -19.17
C ARG A 14 -28.35 -7.32 -18.81
N GLU A 15 -28.91 -6.34 -18.12
CA GLU A 15 -28.16 -5.23 -17.52
C GLU A 15 -27.32 -5.72 -16.34
N ALA A 16 -26.16 -5.10 -16.16
CA ALA A 16 -25.26 -5.38 -15.06
C ALA A 16 -25.66 -4.59 -13.81
N ALA A 17 -25.75 -5.30 -12.69
CA ALA A 17 -26.00 -4.69 -11.38
C ALA A 17 -24.69 -4.26 -10.70
N PHE A 18 -23.61 -5.04 -10.89
CA PHE A 18 -22.34 -4.85 -10.19
C PHE A 18 -21.12 -4.90 -11.11
N LEU A 19 -20.00 -4.39 -10.59
CA LEU A 19 -18.68 -4.54 -11.20
C LEU A 19 -17.85 -5.50 -10.34
N CYS A 20 -17.20 -6.46 -10.99
CA CYS A 20 -16.25 -7.34 -10.32
C CYS A 20 -15.10 -6.53 -9.70
N LEU A 21 -14.81 -6.71 -8.41
CA LEU A 21 -13.75 -5.96 -7.74
C LEU A 21 -12.35 -6.27 -8.30
N SER A 22 -12.14 -7.52 -8.74
CA SER A 22 -10.86 -8.00 -9.26
C SER A 22 -10.58 -7.55 -10.71
N CYS A 23 -11.54 -7.72 -11.63
CA CYS A 23 -11.34 -7.47 -13.06
C CYS A 23 -12.17 -6.30 -13.62
N ARG A 24 -12.98 -5.63 -12.79
CA ARG A 24 -13.85 -4.49 -13.14
C ARG A 24 -14.85 -4.76 -14.27
N LYS A 25 -15.14 -6.04 -14.56
CA LYS A 25 -16.14 -6.43 -15.55
C LYS A 25 -17.57 -6.33 -14.99
N PRO A 26 -18.54 -5.87 -15.80
CA PRO A 26 -19.95 -5.78 -15.43
C PRO A 26 -20.63 -7.16 -15.34
N VAL A 27 -21.43 -7.36 -14.29
CA VAL A 27 -22.09 -8.63 -13.95
C VAL A 27 -23.49 -8.39 -13.37
N CYS A 28 -24.46 -9.22 -13.74
CA CYS A 28 -25.83 -9.18 -13.21
C CYS A 28 -25.95 -9.86 -11.82
N ASP A 29 -27.06 -9.62 -11.12
CA ASP A 29 -27.34 -10.23 -9.80
C ASP A 29 -27.23 -11.77 -9.78
N GLU A 30 -27.62 -12.47 -10.85
CA GLU A 30 -27.55 -13.93 -10.89
C GLU A 30 -26.12 -14.47 -11.08
N CYS A 31 -25.29 -13.72 -11.80
CA CYS A 31 -23.91 -14.11 -12.07
C CYS A 31 -22.93 -13.57 -11.02
N THR A 32 -23.39 -12.72 -10.09
CA THR A 32 -22.52 -12.15 -9.06
C THR A 32 -22.24 -13.17 -7.98
N ILE A 33 -20.99 -13.23 -7.56
CA ILE A 33 -20.58 -13.94 -6.35
C ILE A 33 -20.26 -12.89 -5.31
N ALA A 34 -21.04 -12.83 -4.24
CA ALA A 34 -20.81 -11.94 -3.11
C ALA A 34 -19.91 -12.66 -2.09
N LEU A 35 -18.74 -12.08 -1.78
CA LEU A 35 -17.80 -12.56 -0.77
C LEU A 35 -17.26 -11.38 0.02
N ASP A 36 -17.38 -11.40 1.35
CA ASP A 36 -16.93 -10.33 2.26
C ASP A 36 -17.41 -8.93 1.85
N GLY A 37 -18.66 -8.81 1.40
CA GLY A 37 -19.25 -7.56 0.93
C GLY A 37 -18.72 -7.05 -0.42
N SER A 38 -17.92 -7.86 -1.12
CA SER A 38 -17.40 -7.58 -2.46
C SER A 38 -18.05 -8.46 -3.51
N HIS A 39 -18.23 -7.92 -4.72
CA HIS A 39 -18.86 -8.60 -5.85
C HIS A 39 -17.81 -9.10 -6.85
N PHE A 40 -17.96 -10.34 -7.32
CA PHE A 40 -17.04 -10.99 -8.27
C PHE A 40 -17.78 -11.66 -9.41
N CYS A 41 -17.15 -11.71 -10.59
CA CYS A 41 -17.69 -12.37 -11.78
C CYS A 41 -17.44 -13.89 -11.82
N SER A 42 -16.54 -14.40 -10.99
CA SER A 42 -16.17 -15.81 -10.92
C SER A 42 -15.44 -16.14 -9.62
N THR A 43 -15.47 -17.40 -9.22
CA THR A 43 -14.72 -17.91 -8.05
C THR A 43 -13.23 -17.63 -8.16
N LYS A 44 -12.65 -17.79 -9.37
CA LYS A 44 -11.24 -17.45 -9.64
C LYS A 44 -10.92 -15.98 -9.32
N CYS A 45 -11.82 -15.05 -9.64
CA CYS A 45 -11.63 -13.63 -9.34
C CYS A 45 -11.71 -13.35 -7.83
N ALA A 46 -12.62 -14.03 -7.12
CA ALA A 46 -12.75 -13.93 -5.67
C ALA A 46 -11.51 -14.47 -4.96
N GLU A 47 -11.04 -15.67 -5.33
CA GLU A 47 -9.83 -16.28 -4.78
C GLU A 47 -8.57 -15.45 -5.06
N GLY A 48 -8.42 -14.94 -6.29
CA GLY A 48 -7.30 -14.07 -6.65
C GLY A 48 -7.29 -12.77 -5.84
N HIS A 49 -8.46 -12.20 -5.57
CA HIS A 49 -8.58 -11.01 -4.73
C HIS A 49 -8.21 -11.32 -3.27
N ALA A 50 -8.70 -12.42 -2.71
CA ALA A 50 -8.37 -12.84 -1.34
C ALA A 50 -6.84 -13.00 -1.14
N ARG A 51 -6.16 -13.67 -2.08
CA ARG A 51 -4.69 -13.82 -2.05
C ARG A 51 -3.95 -12.50 -2.15
N THR A 52 -4.42 -11.58 -2.99
CA THR A 52 -3.77 -10.27 -3.17
C THR A 52 -3.93 -9.40 -1.92
N ASN A 53 -5.11 -9.43 -1.30
CA ASN A 53 -5.37 -8.68 -0.08
C ASN A 53 -4.54 -9.18 1.10
N ALA A 54 -4.38 -10.50 1.24
CA ALA A 54 -3.53 -11.12 2.25
C ALA A 54 -2.03 -10.73 2.10
N ASN A 55 -1.58 -10.49 0.88
CA ASN A 55 -0.22 -9.98 0.67
C ASN A 55 -0.11 -8.50 1.01
N MET A 56 -1.17 -7.69 0.82
CA MET A 56 -1.13 -6.25 1.09
C MET A 56 -1.18 -5.89 2.58
N GLU A 57 -1.78 -6.71 3.45
CA GLU A 57 -1.74 -6.49 4.90
C GLU A 57 -0.31 -6.54 5.47
N VAL A 58 0.54 -7.42 4.92
CA VAL A 58 1.96 -7.51 5.29
C VAL A 58 2.72 -6.24 4.92
N TYR A 59 2.41 -5.61 3.78
CA TYR A 59 3.05 -4.36 3.35
C TYR A 59 2.53 -3.12 4.09
N ARG A 60 1.25 -3.09 4.50
CA ARG A 60 0.70 -1.96 5.29
C ARG A 60 1.39 -1.80 6.64
N GLY A 61 1.90 -2.88 7.23
CA GLY A 61 2.73 -2.83 8.45
C GLY A 61 4.05 -2.08 8.28
N GLN A 62 4.61 -2.03 7.05
CA GLN A 62 5.90 -1.39 6.78
C GLN A 62 5.84 0.12 6.47
N GLN A 63 4.65 0.73 6.29
CA GLN A 63 4.55 2.17 6.03
C GLN A 63 4.92 3.08 7.23
N LYS A 64 5.25 2.52 8.40
CA LYS A 64 5.78 3.27 9.55
C LYS A 64 7.27 3.67 9.42
N GLY A 65 7.89 3.48 8.27
CA GLY A 65 9.31 3.81 8.02
C GLY A 65 9.66 5.31 8.08
N GLY A 66 8.69 6.22 7.94
CA GLY A 66 8.94 7.67 7.94
C GLY A 66 9.47 8.19 9.28
N PHE A 67 8.84 7.79 10.40
CA PHE A 67 9.25 8.23 11.74
C PHE A 67 10.58 7.60 12.18
N ILE A 68 10.80 6.33 11.84
CA ILE A 68 12.04 5.62 12.18
C ILE A 68 13.23 6.25 11.46
N SER A 69 13.09 6.60 10.18
CA SER A 69 14.14 7.28 9.41
C SER A 69 14.49 8.66 9.99
N LEU A 70 13.50 9.39 10.50
CA LEU A 70 13.69 10.70 11.13
C LEU A 70 14.44 10.59 12.47
N ILE A 71 14.09 9.60 13.30
CA ILE A 71 14.78 9.35 14.58
C ILE A 71 16.25 8.96 14.35
N ILE A 72 16.52 8.10 13.37
CA ILE A 72 17.90 7.67 13.04
C ILE A 72 18.76 8.88 12.61
N LYS A 73 18.24 9.77 11.76
CA LYS A 73 18.97 10.98 11.34
C LYS A 73 19.29 11.90 12.53
N LEU A 74 18.32 12.11 13.42
CA LEU A 74 18.52 12.94 14.60
C LEU A 74 19.55 12.35 15.57
N ALA A 75 19.53 11.02 15.75
CA ALA A 75 20.51 10.32 16.58
C ALA A 75 21.94 10.49 16.03
N ILE A 76 22.15 10.34 14.73
CA ILE A 76 23.48 10.51 14.10
C ILE A 76 23.98 11.95 14.29
N ILE A 77 23.13 12.95 14.04
CA ILE A 77 23.48 14.37 14.24
C ILE A 77 23.85 14.64 15.71
N GLY A 78 23.05 14.12 16.64
CA GLY A 78 23.32 14.24 18.08
C GLY A 78 24.67 13.65 18.49
N VAL A 79 25.02 12.47 17.97
CA VAL A 79 26.33 11.83 18.22
C VAL A 79 27.46 12.68 17.67
N ILE A 80 27.37 13.17 16.43
CA ILE A 80 28.41 14.01 15.83
C ILE A 80 28.64 15.29 16.64
N LEU A 81 27.56 15.95 17.08
CA LEU A 81 27.66 17.15 17.91
C LEU A 81 28.27 16.85 19.28
N TYR A 82 27.88 15.76 19.92
CA TYR A 82 28.43 15.34 21.22
C TYR A 82 29.94 15.07 21.12
N PHE A 83 30.37 14.28 20.14
CA PHE A 83 31.78 14.00 19.91
C PHE A 83 32.55 15.24 19.46
N GLY A 84 31.98 16.08 18.57
CA GLY A 84 32.60 17.34 18.16
C GLY A 84 32.85 18.29 19.33
N TRP A 85 31.94 18.33 20.31
CA TRP A 85 32.12 19.13 21.51
C TRP A 85 33.17 18.53 22.46
N GLN A 86 33.17 17.21 22.65
CA GLN A 86 34.16 16.51 23.47
C GLN A 86 35.59 16.66 22.93
N TYR A 87 35.76 16.62 21.60
CA TYR A 87 37.06 16.67 20.95
C TYR A 87 37.41 18.06 20.39
N LYS A 88 36.65 19.10 20.75
CA LYS A 88 36.80 20.47 20.25
C LYS A 88 38.25 20.96 20.31
N GLU A 89 38.93 20.75 21.44
CA GLU A 89 40.31 21.18 21.64
C GLU A 89 41.31 20.42 20.73
N GLN A 90 41.09 19.13 20.48
CA GLN A 90 41.96 18.33 19.61
C GLN A 90 41.75 18.68 18.13
N ILE A 91 40.51 18.95 17.72
CA ILE A 91 40.19 19.33 16.34
C ILE A 91 40.75 20.72 16.02
N MET A 92 40.59 21.69 16.93
CA MET A 92 41.11 23.05 16.75
C MET A 92 42.65 23.06 16.61
N ASN A 93 43.35 22.17 17.33
CA ASN A 93 44.80 22.04 17.23
C ASN A 93 45.28 21.41 15.91
N MET A 94 44.47 20.60 15.23
CA MET A 94 44.80 20.10 13.89
C MET A 94 44.47 21.13 12.80
N VAL A 95 43.35 21.84 12.92
CA VAL A 95 42.92 22.88 11.97
C VAL A 95 43.84 24.09 12.00
N ASN A 96 44.31 24.51 13.18
CA ASN A 96 45.19 25.68 13.31
C ASN A 96 46.66 25.37 12.97
N LYS A 97 46.96 24.11 12.66
CA LYS A 97 48.30 23.62 12.28
C LYS A 97 48.39 23.17 10.82
N ALA A 98 47.27 23.23 10.10
CA ALA A 98 47.18 23.09 8.64
C ALA A 98 47.17 24.47 7.99
#